data_AF-A0A915HZD5-F1
#
_entry.id   AF-A0A915HZD5-F1
#
_cell.length_a   1.000
_cell.length_b   1.000
_cell.length_c   1.000
_cell.angle_alpha   90.00
_cell.angle_beta   90.00
_cell.angle_gamma   90.00
#
_symmetry.space_group_name_H-M   'P 1'
#
loop_
_entity.id
_entity.type
_entity.pdbx_description
1 polymer ?
#
loop_
_entity_poly.entity_id
_entity_poly.type
_entity_poly.pdbx_seq_one_letter_code
_entity_poly.pdbx_strand_id
1 'polypeptide(L)'
;MCYLGVNSACALQSLLKAPSWRPRFRYYHWSLSMFGSCLCIAVMFMSNWIFAILAIFIGVAVYKYIEYRGAEKEWGDGIRGLGLSAARYALLNLEEGPLHTKNWRHVDHRLQPHGFYLSHVIFQTAIANIM
;
A
#
# COMPACT_ATOMS: atom_id res chain seq x y z
N MET A 1 2.71 14.19 19.88
CA MET A 1 2.07 13.45 18.76
C MET A 1 3.05 13.21 17.62
N CYS A 2 3.86 14.20 17.24
CA CYS A 2 4.91 14.06 16.22
C CYS A 2 5.86 12.86 16.43
N TYR A 3 6.44 12.73 17.62
CA TYR A 3 7.36 11.62 17.93
C TYR A 3 6.69 10.24 17.86
N LEU A 4 5.40 10.16 18.21
CA LEU A 4 4.60 8.94 18.05
C LEU A 4 4.46 8.56 16.57
N GLY A 5 4.16 9.54 15.71
CA GLY A 5 4.04 9.32 14.27
C GLY A 5 5.36 8.87 13.64
N VAL A 6 6.47 9.54 13.97
CA VAL A 6 7.81 9.21 13.44
C VAL A 6 8.24 7.80 13.89
N ASN A 7 8.18 7.51 15.19
CA ASN A 7 8.59 6.22 15.72
C ASN A 7 7.71 5.07 15.18
N SER A 8 6.41 5.32 15.01
CA SER A 8 5.48 4.33 14.44
C SER A 8 5.73 4.12 12.94
N ALA A 9 5.99 5.18 12.18
CA ALA A 9 6.31 5.09 10.76
C ALA A 9 7.59 4.30 10.51
N CYS A 10 8.66 4.59 11.27
CA CYS A 10 9.93 3.86 11.14
C CYS A 10 9.78 2.38 11.54
N ALA A 11 9.02 2.09 12.60
CA ALA A 11 8.73 0.71 13.01
C ALA A 11 7.94 -0.05 11.92
N LEU A 12 6.90 0.59 11.39
CA LEU A 12 6.02 0.01 10.37
C LEU A 12 6.77 -0.26 9.06
N GLN A 13 7.58 0.69 8.59
CA GLN A 13 8.40 0.54 7.38
C GLN A 13 9.45 -0.57 7.53
N SER A 14 10.03 -0.71 8.73
CA SER A 14 10.96 -1.80 9.03
C SER A 14 10.28 -3.17 9.09
N LEU A 15 9.08 -3.23 9.65
CA LEU A 15 8.32 -4.48 9.80
C LEU A 15 7.74 -4.97 8.47
N LEU A 16 7.20 -4.05 7.66
CA LEU A 16 6.65 -4.34 6.34
C LEU A 16 7.73 -4.53 5.26
N LYS A 17 9.00 -4.26 5.58
CA LYS A 17 10.11 -4.21 4.62
C LYS A 17 9.75 -3.35 3.41
N ALA A 18 9.39 -2.09 3.67
CA ALA A 18 9.02 -1.20 2.59
C ALA A 18 10.17 -1.09 1.55
N PRO A 19 9.88 -1.11 0.25
CA PRO A 19 10.89 -1.32 -0.81
C PRO A 19 12.01 -0.25 -0.82
N SER A 20 11.68 0.99 -0.48
CA SER A 20 12.66 2.08 -0.38
C SER A 20 13.31 2.24 1.00
N TRP A 21 12.98 1.39 1.98
CA TRP A 21 13.44 1.56 3.37
C TRP A 21 14.81 0.90 3.60
N ARG A 22 15.86 1.73 3.77
CA ARG A 22 17.25 1.29 4.01
C ARG A 22 17.89 2.06 5.18
N PRO A 23 17.61 1.68 6.44
CA PRO A 23 18.22 2.35 7.60
C PRO A 23 19.73 2.09 7.62
N ARG A 24 20.54 3.12 7.34
CA ARG A 24 22.02 3.03 7.34
C ARG A 24 22.63 3.21 8.73
N PHE A 25 21.83 3.58 9.73
CA PHE A 25 22.29 3.83 11.09
C PHE A 25 22.57 2.52 11.84
N ARG A 26 23.77 2.39 12.41
CA ARG A 26 24.29 1.13 12.99
C ARG A 26 23.51 0.63 14.22
N TYR A 27 22.93 1.53 15.02
CA TYR A 27 22.19 1.17 16.24
C TYR A 27 20.68 1.20 16.06
N TYR A 28 20.20 1.26 14.82
CA TYR A 28 18.77 1.24 14.54
C TYR A 28 18.22 -0.18 14.66
N HIS A 29 17.20 -0.36 15.51
CA HIS A 29 16.42 -1.61 15.59
C HIS A 29 14.93 -1.29 15.65
N TRP A 30 14.11 -2.09 14.97
CA TRP A 30 12.66 -1.88 14.90
C TRP A 30 11.99 -1.90 16.29
N SER A 31 12.49 -2.73 17.21
CA SER A 31 11.96 -2.83 18.58
C SER A 31 12.17 -1.55 19.40
N LEU A 32 13.28 -0.83 19.18
CA LEU A 32 13.55 0.43 19.86
C LEU A 32 12.56 1.51 19.42
N SER A 33 12.22 1.53 18.13
CA SER A 33 11.20 2.42 17.56
C SER A 33 9.81 2.11 18.14
N MET A 34 9.44 0.82 18.24
CA MET A 34 8.19 0.39 18.88
C MET A 34 8.12 0.80 20.35
N PHE A 35 9.22 0.62 21.08
CA PHE A 35 9.32 1.05 22.48
C PHE A 35 9.13 2.56 22.62
N GLY A 36 9.78 3.36 21.76
CA GLY A 36 9.62 4.81 21.72
C GLY A 36 8.18 5.26 21.44
N SER A 37 7.47 4.59 20.52
CA SER A 37 6.04 4.84 20.29
C SER A 37 5.18 4.51 21.51
N CYS A 38 5.41 3.38 22.17
CA CYS A 38 4.68 2.99 23.36
C CYS A 38 4.88 3.99 24.51
N LEU A 39 6.12 4.43 24.73
CA LEU A 39 6.45 5.44 25.73
C LEU A 39 5.78 6.79 25.43
N CYS A 40 5.74 7.21 24.16
CA CYS A 40 5.03 8.42 23.76
C CYS A 40 3.54 8.35 24.10
N ILE A 41 2.87 7.21 23.84
CA ILE A 41 1.47 7.00 24.18
C ILE A 41 1.29 7.05 25.70
N ALA A 42 2.12 6.34 26.46
CA ALA A 42 2.04 6.32 27.92
C ALA A 42 2.12 7.74 28.53
N VAL A 43 3.07 8.56 28.06
CA VAL A 43 3.23 9.94 28.53
C VAL A 43 2.02 10.82 28.17
N MET A 44 1.42 10.63 26.99
CA MET A 44 0.21 11.36 26.60
C MET A 44 -0.99 11.02 27.46
N PHE A 45 -1.19 9.74 27.77
CA PHE A 45 -2.26 9.28 28.66
C PHE A 45 -2.06 9.73 30.11
N MET A 46 -0.81 9.79 30.60
CA MET A 46 -0.51 10.31 31.94
C MET A 46 -0.82 11.80 32.09
N SER A 47 -0.69 12.59 31.02
CA SER A 47 -0.95 14.04 31.07
C SER A 47 -2.44 14.36 31.08
N ASN A 48 -3.17 13.99 30.02
CA ASN A 48 -4.62 14.13 29.97
C ASN A 48 -5.19 13.18 28.91
N TRP A 49 -5.92 12.17 29.37
CA TRP A 49 -6.46 11.12 28.53
C TRP A 49 -7.49 11.61 27.50
N ILE A 50 -8.28 12.65 27.80
CA ILE A 50 -9.31 13.19 26.88
C ILE A 50 -8.64 13.85 25.68
N PHE A 51 -7.69 14.77 25.93
CA PHE A 51 -6.96 15.44 24.86
C PHE A 51 -6.05 14.48 24.09
N ALA A 52 -5.51 13.45 24.75
CA ALA A 52 -4.72 12.41 24.08
C ALA A 52 -5.54 11.64 23.04
N ILE A 53 -6.73 11.17 23.40
CA ILE A 53 -7.63 10.46 22.48
C ILE A 53 -8.03 11.39 21.33
N LEU A 54 -8.42 12.63 21.62
CA LEU A 54 -8.82 13.60 20.60
C LEU A 54 -7.70 13.87 19.59
N ALA A 55 -6.46 14.08 20.07
CA ALA A 55 -5.32 14.35 19.22
C ALA A 55 -4.90 13.13 18.36
N ILE A 56 -5.00 11.91 18.90
CA ILE A 56 -4.77 10.68 18.13
C ILE A 56 -5.85 10.54 17.05
N PHE A 57 -7.12 10.77 17.38
CA PHE A 57 -8.23 10.69 16.44
C PHE A 57 -8.07 11.67 15.28
N ILE A 58 -7.78 12.94 15.56
CA ILE A 58 -7.52 13.95 14.54
C ILE A 58 -6.33 13.54 13.66
N GLY A 59 -5.25 13.02 14.26
CA GLY A 59 -4.09 12.53 13.53
C GLY A 59 -4.42 11.42 12.53
N VAL A 60 -5.22 10.43 12.95
CA VAL A 60 -5.67 9.33 12.09
C VAL A 60 -6.61 9.81 11.00
N ALA A 61 -7.54 10.72 11.32
CA ALA A 61 -8.47 11.29 10.35
C ALA A 61 -7.73 12.04 9.23
N VAL A 62 -6.74 12.86 9.59
CA VAL A 62 -5.89 13.58 8.62
C VAL A 62 -5.08 12.59 7.77
N TYR A 63 -4.47 11.58 8.39
CA TYR A 63 -3.74 10.54 7.65
C TYR A 63 -4.62 9.85 6.60
N LYS A 64 -5.84 9.45 6.99
CA LYS A 64 -6.81 8.81 6.08
C LYS A 64 -7.30 9.75 4.99
N TYR A 65 -7.51 11.02 5.30
CA TYR A 65 -7.87 12.02 4.30
C TYR A 65 -6.78 12.20 3.24
N ILE A 66 -5.52 12.26 3.65
CA ILE A 66 -4.37 12.34 2.73
C ILE A 66 -4.29 11.09 1.86
N GLU A 67 -4.48 9.90 2.45
CA GLU A 67 -4.48 8.62 1.73
C GLU A 67 -5.56 8.59 0.63
N TYR A 68 -6.78 9.03 0.96
CA TYR A 68 -7.90 9.10 0.02
C TYR A 68 -7.64 10.09 -1.13
N ARG A 69 -7.21 11.32 -0.81
CA ARG A 69 -6.92 12.36 -1.82
C ARG A 69 -5.71 11.99 -2.68
N GLY A 70 -4.73 11.29 -2.12
CA GLY A 70 -3.61 10.72 -2.86
C GLY A 70 -4.06 9.68 -3.89
N ALA A 71 -4.94 8.76 -3.47
CA ALA A 71 -5.49 7.75 -4.36
C ALA A 71 -6.36 8.35 -5.49
N GLU A 72 -7.19 9.35 -5.17
CA GLU A 72 -8.03 10.06 -6.14
C GLU A 72 -7.19 10.81 -7.18
N LYS A 73 -6.07 11.43 -6.77
CA LYS A 73 -5.17 12.13 -7.70
C LYS A 73 -4.43 11.16 -8.63
N GLU A 74 -3.97 10.02 -8.11
CA GLU A 74 -3.15 9.07 -8.88
C GLU A 74 -3.99 8.19 -9.82
N TRP A 75 -5.21 7.82 -9.40
CA TRP A 75 -6.05 6.84 -10.10
C TRP A 75 -7.42 7.37 -10.55
N GLY A 76 -7.75 8.63 -10.26
CA GLY A 76 -9.02 9.28 -10.65
C GLY A 76 -10.22 8.91 -9.78
N ASP A 77 -10.20 7.77 -9.08
CA ASP A 77 -11.22 7.31 -8.15
C ASP A 77 -10.55 6.94 -6.82
N GLY A 78 -10.97 7.58 -5.72
CA GLY A 78 -10.34 7.40 -4.40
C GLY A 78 -10.42 5.97 -3.88
N ILE A 79 -11.59 5.32 -3.95
CA ILE A 79 -11.78 3.97 -3.37
C ILE A 79 -11.09 2.91 -4.22
N ARG A 80 -11.27 2.97 -5.54
CA ARG A 80 -10.60 2.04 -6.47
C ARG A 80 -9.08 2.27 -6.49
N GLY A 81 -8.66 3.53 -6.35
CA GLY A 81 -7.26 3.93 -6.29
C GLY A 81 -6.53 3.41 -5.05
N LEU A 82 -7.21 3.32 -3.90
CA LEU A 82 -6.64 2.70 -2.70
C LEU A 82 -6.33 1.22 -2.95
N GLY A 83 -7.26 0.48 -3.56
CA GLY A 83 -7.06 -0.93 -3.92
C GLY A 83 -5.90 -1.13 -4.91
N LEU A 84 -5.83 -0.28 -5.94
CA LEU A 84 -4.75 -0.33 -6.94
C LEU A 84 -3.38 0.00 -6.32
N SER A 85 -3.33 1.00 -5.43
CA SER A 85 -2.11 1.38 -4.72
C SER A 85 -1.61 0.25 -3.81
N ALA A 86 -2.52 -0.44 -3.10
CA ALA A 86 -2.19 -1.60 -2.27
C ALA A 86 -1.70 -2.78 -3.12
N ALA A 87 -2.35 -3.07 -4.25
CA ALA A 87 -1.93 -4.11 -5.17
C ALA A 87 -0.53 -3.84 -5.74
N ARG A 88 -0.26 -2.60 -6.17
CA ARG A 88 1.06 -2.17 -6.63
C ARG A 88 2.13 -2.34 -5.54
N TYR A 89 1.84 -1.93 -4.30
CA TYR A 89 2.75 -2.09 -3.18
C TYR A 89 3.09 -3.57 -2.93
N ALA A 90 2.10 -4.46 -2.98
CA ALA A 90 2.31 -5.89 -2.81
C ALA A 90 3.17 -6.50 -3.93
N LEU A 91 2.95 -6.09 -5.18
CA LEU A 91 3.76 -6.53 -6.32
C LEU A 91 5.23 -6.09 -6.20
N LEU A 92 5.47 -4.83 -5.83
CA LEU A 92 6.83 -4.33 -5.61
C LEU A 92 7.55 -5.08 -4.48
N ASN A 93 6.83 -5.39 -3.40
CA ASN A 93 7.41 -6.14 -2.28
C ASN A 93 7.71 -7.62 -2.64
N LEU A 94 6.98 -8.20 -3.60
CA LEU A 94 7.25 -9.54 -4.11
C LEU A 94 8.49 -9.58 -5.00
N GLU A 95 8.75 -8.53 -5.78
CA GLU A 95 9.90 -8.45 -6.69
C GLU A 95 11.25 -8.45 -5.95
N GLU A 96 11.29 -7.91 -4.73
CA GLU A 96 12.51 -7.86 -3.90
C GLU A 96 12.84 -9.20 -3.19
N GLY A 97 11.92 -10.18 -3.19
CA GLY A 97 12.12 -11.47 -2.52
C GLY A 97 12.92 -12.48 -3.35
N PRO A 98 13.78 -13.34 -2.75
CA PRO A 98 14.50 -14.37 -3.50
C PRO A 98 13.51 -15.41 -4.05
N LEU A 99 13.49 -15.57 -5.38
CA LEU A 99 12.73 -16.61 -6.06
C LEU A 99 13.25 -17.99 -5.62
N HIS A 100 12.56 -18.60 -4.66
CA HIS A 100 12.89 -19.95 -4.19
C HIS A 100 12.35 -21.00 -5.17
N THR A 101 13.22 -21.92 -5.61
CA THR A 101 12.88 -23.07 -6.47
C THR A 101 11.76 -23.96 -5.88
N LYS A 102 11.56 -23.92 -4.55
CA LYS A 102 10.48 -24.65 -3.84
C LYS A 102 9.10 -24.01 -3.94
N ASN A 103 8.97 -22.79 -4.43
CA ASN A 103 7.70 -22.07 -4.57
C ASN A 103 7.06 -22.25 -5.95
N TRP A 104 7.40 -23.31 -6.69
CA TRP A 104 6.73 -23.62 -7.94
C TRP A 104 5.22 -23.78 -7.69
N ARG A 105 4.44 -22.86 -8.27
CA ARG A 105 2.99 -22.95 -8.36
C ARG A 105 2.65 -22.98 -9.84
N HIS A 106 1.84 -23.93 -10.25
CA HIS A 106 1.36 -24.02 -11.62
C HIS A 106 0.48 -22.79 -11.92
N VAL A 107 1.05 -21.78 -12.58
CA VAL A 107 0.27 -20.67 -13.13
C VAL A 107 -0.24 -21.15 -14.48
N ASP A 108 -1.52 -21.54 -14.49
CA ASP A 108 -2.18 -21.94 -15.74
C ASP A 108 -2.53 -20.68 -16.51
N HIS A 109 -1.69 -20.32 -17.49
CA HIS A 109 -2.04 -19.30 -18.47
C HIS A 109 -3.09 -19.89 -19.41
N ARG A 110 -4.35 -19.89 -18.95
CA ARG A 110 -5.49 -20.11 -19.84
C ARG A 110 -5.56 -18.91 -20.78
N LEU A 111 -4.88 -19.02 -21.92
CA LEU A 111 -5.09 -18.17 -23.08
C LEU A 111 -6.55 -18.35 -23.50
N GLN A 112 -7.43 -17.51 -22.97
CA GLN A 112 -8.83 -17.48 -23.37
C GLN A 112 -8.89 -16.87 -24.77
N PRO A 113 -9.38 -17.58 -25.81
CA PRO A 113 -9.34 -17.12 -27.20
C PRO A 113 -10.46 -16.09 -27.50
N HIS A 114 -10.70 -15.12 -26.62
CA HIS A 114 -11.70 -14.08 -26.86
C HIS A 114 -11.22 -12.96 -27.80
N GLY A 115 -9.92 -12.90 -28.11
CA GLY A 115 -9.37 -11.95 -29.09
C GLY A 115 -9.71 -12.25 -30.55
N PHE A 116 -10.13 -13.47 -30.89
CA PHE A 116 -10.44 -13.87 -32.27
C PHE A 116 -11.88 -13.54 -32.68
N TYR A 117 -12.81 -13.39 -31.74
CA TYR A 117 -14.20 -13.06 -32.07
C TYR A 117 -14.38 -11.57 -32.40
N LEU A 118 -13.60 -10.68 -31.79
CA LEU A 118 -13.72 -9.24 -32.04
C LEU A 118 -13.21 -8.85 -33.45
N SER A 119 -12.15 -9.49 -33.95
CA SER A 119 -11.61 -9.20 -35.29
C SER A 119 -12.54 -9.67 -36.40
N HIS A 120 -13.20 -10.83 -36.25
CA HIS A 120 -14.17 -11.32 -37.23
C HIS A 120 -15.46 -10.48 -37.27
N VAL A 121 -15.96 -10.00 -36.12
CA VAL A 121 -17.16 -9.14 -36.06
C VAL A 121 -16.87 -7.77 -36.66
N ILE A 122 -15.69 -7.19 -36.42
CA ILE A 122 -15.28 -5.92 -37.04
C ILE A 122 -15.07 -6.09 -38.56
N PHE A 123 -14.52 -7.21 -39.02
CA PHE A 123 -14.35 -7.48 -40.44
C PHE A 123 -15.69 -7.71 -41.18
N GLN A 124 -16.65 -8.40 -40.55
CA GLN A 124 -17.99 -8.58 -41.14
C GLN A 124 -18.81 -7.28 -41.17
N THR A 125 -18.71 -6.44 -40.14
CA THR A 125 -19.40 -5.13 -40.11
C THR A 125 -18.79 -4.11 -41.07
N ALA A 126 -17.48 -4.19 -41.35
CA ALA A 126 -16.83 -3.35 -42.37
C ALA A 126 -17.24 -3.74 -43.80
N ILE A 127 -17.40 -5.03 -44.11
CA ILE A 127 -17.82 -5.48 -45.45
C ILE A 127 -19.30 -5.16 -45.72
N ALA A 128 -20.16 -5.25 -44.69
CA ALA A 128 -21.60 -4.94 -44.82
C ALA A 128 -21.92 -3.44 -45.01
N ASN A 129 -20.96 -2.54 -44.80
CA ASN A 129 -21.12 -1.09 -44.98
C ASN A 129 -20.52 -0.58 -46.30
N ILE A 130 -19.91 -1.48 -47.10
CA ILE A 130 -19.28 -1.18 -48.40
C ILE A 130 -20.11 -1.75 -49.57
N MET A 131 -21.10 -2.62 -49.31
CA MET A 131 -22.18 -2.98 -50.26
C MET A 131 -23.44 -2.20 -49.94
#